data_AF-A0A939WV93-F1
#
_entry.id   AF-A0A939WV93-F1
#
_cell.length_a   1.000
_cell.length_b   1.000
_cell.length_c   1.000
_cell.angle_alpha   90.00
_cell.angle_beta   90.00
_cell.angle_gamma   90.00
#
_symmetry.space_group_name_H-M   'P 1'
#
loop_
_entity.id
_entity.type
_entity.pdbx_description
1 polymer ?
#
loop_
_entity_poly.entity_id
_entity_poly.type
_entity_poly.pdbx_seq_one_letter_code
_entity_poly.pdbx_strand_id
1 'polypeptide(L)'
;MLHIRCKNNNVTKSFAEGTSLLEVYQEFADDIKLPYPVVSARVNNTSQGLKFRLFQNRDVEFLDAREGSGHRVYVRSLSFLLYKATQDVFPGSKLFIEHSLSRGYYCNLKKKGMVSANSHEALTDDDVAQIKARMQEIVDLDMPFRRTEATNEEAIRVFSERGFSDKVKLLETSGQIYSDYYTLGDTVDYYYGPLVPSAGYLQVWDLERYEDGLLLRVPDWHNPLKVAEKIEQPKTFEMFAEKTRWDIIMRLSNAGDVNKAIMRGHASELIQVSEALQEKKIVQIAEEIDRRFHQEKDPVRIVLITGPSSSGKTTFCKRLSIQLLACGLRPISFSTDDYFVNRVDTPKLPNGDYDFDNIETVEYSLLEDHLLRLMQGEKVEIPEYNFVTGKREYNGKKLKLGSDTVLIIEGIHALNPLLTKKIPDTLKYKVFISALTSISLDDHNWIPTRDNRLLRRIIRDYNKGAFTAQQTISQWKNVLAAEDQWISPFQETADVMFNSALNIEFAVLRTHAEIILASVPKNCPEYSEAHRLLKFIHFFLPVSDKEIPPTSIMREFVGGSSFKYQR
;
A
#
# COMPACT_ATOMS: atom_id res chain seq x y z
N MET A 1 -12.46 -9.31 -40.02
CA MET A 1 -13.16 -9.94 -38.86
C MET A 1 -12.10 -10.27 -37.83
N LEU A 2 -12.35 -9.88 -36.58
CA LEU A 2 -11.49 -10.16 -35.43
C LEU A 2 -11.90 -11.47 -34.79
N HIS A 3 -10.94 -12.31 -34.44
CA HIS A 3 -11.16 -13.51 -33.64
C HIS A 3 -10.79 -13.22 -32.19
N ILE A 4 -11.79 -13.21 -31.32
CA ILE A 4 -11.63 -12.92 -29.90
C ILE A 4 -11.83 -14.20 -29.10
N ARG A 5 -10.78 -14.61 -28.39
CA ARG A 5 -10.81 -15.77 -27.49
C ARG A 5 -11.16 -15.31 -26.07
N CYS A 6 -12.31 -15.72 -25.59
CA CYS A 6 -12.73 -15.48 -24.21
C CYS A 6 -12.05 -16.50 -23.28
N LYS A 7 -11.20 -16.04 -22.36
CA LYS A 7 -10.51 -16.90 -21.39
C LYS A 7 -11.44 -17.41 -20.28
N ASN A 8 -12.58 -16.75 -20.02
CA ASN A 8 -13.51 -17.19 -18.97
C ASN A 8 -14.16 -18.54 -19.30
N ASN A 9 -14.37 -18.86 -20.58
CA ASN A 9 -14.99 -20.11 -21.04
C ASN A 9 -14.20 -20.82 -22.16
N ASN A 10 -13.04 -20.29 -22.57
CA ASN A 10 -12.18 -20.78 -23.66
C ASN A 10 -12.85 -20.81 -25.06
N VAL A 11 -13.93 -20.05 -25.27
CA VAL A 11 -14.63 -19.97 -26.56
C VAL A 11 -14.08 -18.82 -27.40
N THR A 12 -13.97 -19.02 -28.71
CA THR A 12 -13.60 -17.98 -29.67
C THR A 12 -14.80 -17.59 -30.53
N LYS A 13 -15.10 -16.29 -30.61
CA LYS A 13 -16.15 -15.74 -31.48
C LYS A 13 -15.54 -14.68 -32.42
N SER A 14 -16.24 -14.40 -33.52
CA SER A 14 -15.80 -13.45 -34.55
C SER A 14 -16.57 -12.13 -34.43
N PHE A 15 -15.86 -11.01 -34.54
CA PHE A 15 -16.42 -9.66 -34.37
C PHE A 15 -15.96 -8.71 -35.48
N ALA A 16 -16.67 -7.61 -35.66
CA ALA A 16 -16.22 -6.52 -36.52
C ALA A 16 -15.03 -5.77 -35.89
N GLU A 17 -14.19 -5.16 -36.72
CA GLU A 17 -13.16 -4.25 -36.22
C GLU A 17 -13.78 -3.03 -35.55
N GLY A 18 -13.19 -2.59 -34.44
CA GLY A 18 -13.72 -1.49 -33.64
C GLY A 18 -14.78 -1.88 -32.61
N THR A 19 -15.19 -3.15 -32.55
CA THR A 19 -16.11 -3.66 -31.50
C THR A 19 -15.51 -3.44 -30.11
N SER A 20 -16.32 -2.92 -29.19
CA SER A 20 -15.95 -2.67 -27.79
C SER A 20 -16.01 -3.93 -26.94
N LEU A 21 -15.28 -3.94 -25.82
CA LEU A 21 -15.33 -5.05 -24.85
C LEU A 21 -16.73 -5.24 -24.24
N LEU A 22 -17.52 -4.17 -24.14
CA LEU A 22 -18.91 -4.23 -23.68
C LEU A 22 -19.80 -5.00 -24.65
N GLU A 23 -19.71 -4.69 -25.95
CA GLU A 23 -20.43 -5.42 -27.00
C GLU A 23 -19.96 -6.88 -27.09
N VAL A 24 -18.65 -7.12 -26.97
CA VAL A 24 -18.11 -8.48 -26.88
C VAL A 24 -18.67 -9.23 -25.66
N TYR A 25 -18.74 -8.58 -24.50
CA TYR A 25 -19.29 -9.20 -23.28
C TYR A 25 -20.75 -9.62 -23.47
N GLN A 26 -21.57 -8.78 -24.09
CA GLN A 26 -22.99 -9.08 -24.35
C GLN A 26 -23.16 -10.36 -25.15
N GLU A 27 -22.31 -10.60 -26.16
CA GLU A 27 -22.30 -11.84 -26.95
C GLU A 27 -21.83 -13.08 -26.17
N PHE A 28 -21.14 -12.91 -25.03
CA PHE A 28 -20.71 -14.00 -24.16
C PHE A 28 -21.50 -14.09 -22.85
N ALA A 29 -22.43 -13.17 -22.58
CA ALA A 29 -23.04 -13.01 -21.26
C ALA A 29 -23.77 -14.27 -20.78
N ASP A 30 -24.47 -14.97 -21.69
CA ASP A 30 -25.17 -16.22 -21.39
C ASP A 30 -24.20 -17.39 -21.12
N ASP A 31 -22.99 -17.33 -21.69
CA ASP A 31 -21.96 -18.37 -21.60
C ASP A 31 -21.00 -18.17 -20.40
N ILE A 32 -20.97 -16.96 -19.81
CA ILE A 32 -20.06 -16.59 -18.72
C ILE A 32 -20.84 -16.40 -17.43
N LYS A 33 -20.63 -17.31 -16.46
CA LYS A 33 -21.19 -17.18 -15.10
C LYS A 33 -20.15 -16.58 -14.15
N LEU A 34 -20.06 -15.25 -14.14
CA LEU A 34 -19.40 -14.54 -13.05
C LEU A 34 -20.42 -14.28 -11.93
N PRO A 35 -20.05 -14.47 -10.65
CA PRO A 35 -20.99 -14.32 -9.54
C PRO A 35 -21.36 -12.86 -9.24
N TYR A 36 -20.63 -11.90 -9.82
CA TYR A 36 -20.87 -10.47 -9.65
C TYR A 36 -20.78 -9.75 -11.01
N PRO A 37 -21.35 -8.53 -11.13
CA PRO A 37 -21.34 -7.77 -12.36
C PRO A 37 -19.93 -7.54 -12.91
N VAL A 38 -19.79 -7.64 -14.23
CA VAL A 38 -18.54 -7.36 -14.93
C VAL A 38 -18.27 -5.86 -14.93
N VAL A 39 -17.07 -5.48 -14.52
CA VAL A 39 -16.66 -4.06 -14.40
C VAL A 39 -15.48 -3.72 -15.31
N SER A 40 -14.69 -4.72 -15.72
CA SER A 40 -13.50 -4.53 -16.55
C SER A 40 -13.10 -5.83 -17.24
N ALA A 41 -12.02 -5.80 -18.03
CA ALA A 41 -11.43 -7.01 -18.60
C ALA A 41 -9.91 -6.91 -18.69
N ARG A 42 -9.23 -8.06 -18.87
CA ARG A 42 -7.84 -8.13 -19.32
C ARG A 42 -7.80 -8.46 -20.80
N VAL A 43 -7.10 -7.65 -21.59
CA VAL A 43 -6.83 -7.87 -23.00
C VAL A 43 -5.36 -8.24 -23.15
N ASN A 44 -5.06 -9.48 -23.54
CA ASN A 44 -3.69 -10.03 -23.53
C ASN A 44 -2.96 -9.73 -22.21
N ASN A 45 -3.59 -10.07 -21.08
CA ASN A 45 -3.12 -9.81 -19.71
C ASN A 45 -2.96 -8.31 -19.34
N THR A 46 -3.43 -7.35 -20.14
CA THR A 46 -3.42 -5.92 -19.78
C THR A 46 -4.81 -5.46 -19.37
N SER A 47 -4.95 -4.80 -18.21
CA SER A 47 -6.25 -4.31 -17.73
C SER A 47 -6.82 -3.18 -18.61
N GLN A 48 -8.07 -3.34 -19.04
CA GLN A 48 -8.81 -2.42 -19.88
C GLN A 48 -10.24 -2.21 -19.36
N GLY A 49 -10.83 -1.05 -19.66
CA GLY A 49 -12.24 -0.75 -19.38
C GLY A 49 -13.16 -1.31 -20.46
N LEU A 50 -14.45 -1.50 -20.15
CA LEU A 50 -15.39 -2.16 -21.08
C LEU A 50 -15.67 -1.34 -22.37
N LYS A 51 -15.41 -0.03 -22.38
CA LYS A 51 -15.49 0.81 -23.59
C LYS A 51 -14.27 0.68 -24.52
N PHE A 52 -13.25 -0.08 -24.14
CA PHE A 52 -12.06 -0.29 -24.97
C PHE A 52 -12.42 -1.02 -26.26
N ARG A 53 -11.93 -0.52 -27.40
CA ARG A 53 -12.22 -1.05 -28.74
C ARG A 53 -11.10 -1.95 -29.24
N LEU A 54 -11.48 -3.05 -29.89
CA LEU A 54 -10.56 -4.06 -30.41
C LEU A 54 -10.36 -3.85 -31.91
N PHE A 55 -9.10 -3.92 -32.34
CA PHE A 55 -8.71 -3.80 -33.76
C PHE A 55 -7.86 -4.97 -34.25
N GLN A 56 -7.59 -5.94 -33.38
CA GLN A 56 -6.76 -7.11 -33.67
C GLN A 56 -7.31 -8.32 -32.91
N ASN A 57 -6.88 -9.52 -33.29
CA ASN A 57 -7.19 -10.74 -32.54
C ASN A 57 -6.60 -10.64 -31.13
N ARG A 58 -7.40 -10.97 -30.12
CA ARG A 58 -7.01 -10.83 -28.70
C ARG A 58 -7.59 -11.94 -27.85
N ASP A 59 -6.88 -12.21 -26.77
CA ASP A 59 -7.42 -12.92 -25.62
C ASP A 59 -8.08 -11.92 -24.67
N VAL A 60 -9.31 -12.20 -24.27
CA VAL A 60 -10.10 -11.36 -23.38
C VAL A 60 -10.53 -12.17 -22.16
N GLU A 61 -10.28 -11.64 -20.97
CA GLU A 61 -10.75 -12.18 -19.70
C GLU A 61 -11.60 -11.12 -19.00
N PHE A 62 -12.90 -11.34 -18.87
CA PHE A 62 -13.81 -10.46 -18.15
C PHE A 62 -13.66 -10.64 -16.65
N LEU A 63 -13.78 -9.53 -15.92
CA LEU A 63 -13.50 -9.45 -14.49
C LEU A 63 -14.64 -8.77 -13.75
N ASP A 64 -15.01 -9.36 -12.63
CA ASP A 64 -15.86 -8.74 -11.62
C ASP A 64 -15.03 -7.95 -10.59
N ALA A 65 -15.71 -7.33 -9.61
CA ALA A 65 -15.10 -6.46 -8.62
C ALA A 65 -14.29 -7.20 -7.52
N ARG A 66 -14.23 -8.53 -7.48
CA ARG A 66 -13.35 -9.29 -6.57
C ARG A 66 -11.92 -9.37 -7.08
N GLU A 67 -11.75 -9.29 -8.39
CA GLU A 67 -10.43 -9.29 -9.02
C GLU A 67 -9.78 -7.92 -8.82
N GLY A 68 -8.49 -7.89 -8.45
CA GLY A 68 -7.84 -6.63 -8.07
C GLY A 68 -7.88 -5.54 -9.14
N SER A 69 -7.82 -5.89 -10.43
CA SER A 69 -8.05 -4.94 -11.52
C SER A 69 -9.48 -4.43 -11.56
N GLY A 70 -10.49 -5.30 -11.39
CA GLY A 70 -11.89 -4.91 -11.35
C GLY A 70 -12.23 -4.03 -10.15
N HIS A 71 -11.77 -4.41 -8.96
CA HIS A 71 -11.92 -3.60 -7.74
C HIS A 71 -11.37 -2.18 -7.94
N ARG A 72 -10.16 -2.05 -8.51
CA ARG A 72 -9.55 -0.73 -8.78
C ARG A 72 -10.34 0.10 -9.80
N VAL A 73 -10.94 -0.52 -10.82
CA VAL A 73 -11.82 0.20 -11.76
C VAL A 73 -13.05 0.73 -11.04
N TYR A 74 -13.66 -0.09 -10.17
CA TYR A 74 -14.81 0.31 -9.37
C TYR A 74 -14.48 1.50 -8.46
N VAL A 75 -13.41 1.39 -7.66
CA VAL A 75 -13.03 2.42 -6.69
C VAL A 75 -12.62 3.73 -7.38
N ARG A 76 -11.87 3.68 -8.49
CA ARG A 76 -11.52 4.92 -9.23
C ARG A 76 -12.77 5.62 -9.79
N SER A 77 -13.73 4.83 -10.26
CA SER A 77 -14.98 5.41 -10.79
C SER A 77 -15.83 6.01 -9.67
N LEU A 78 -15.86 5.36 -8.51
CA LEU A 78 -16.49 5.88 -7.30
C LEU A 78 -15.80 7.15 -6.78
N SER A 79 -14.47 7.22 -6.89
CA SER A 79 -13.69 8.42 -6.60
C SER A 79 -14.11 9.59 -7.47
N PHE A 80 -14.33 9.35 -8.77
CA PHE A 80 -14.80 10.39 -9.70
C PHE A 80 -16.25 10.78 -9.42
N LEU A 81 -17.10 9.81 -9.07
CA LEU A 81 -18.47 10.08 -8.63
C LEU A 81 -18.50 10.99 -7.41
N LEU A 82 -17.68 10.70 -6.39
CA LEU A 82 -17.54 11.54 -5.20
C LEU A 82 -17.05 12.94 -5.59
N TYR A 83 -16.00 13.05 -6.41
CA TYR A 83 -15.49 14.34 -6.85
C TYR A 83 -16.57 15.16 -7.58
N LYS A 84 -17.28 14.55 -8.53
CA LYS A 84 -18.41 15.18 -9.24
C LYS A 84 -19.46 15.70 -8.26
N ALA A 85 -19.92 14.88 -7.33
CA ALA A 85 -20.92 15.27 -6.35
C ALA A 85 -20.44 16.42 -5.45
N THR A 86 -19.18 16.41 -5.01
CA THR A 86 -18.62 17.51 -4.21
C THR A 86 -18.56 18.83 -5.00
N GLN A 87 -18.28 18.79 -6.30
CA GLN A 87 -18.30 20.00 -7.14
C GLN A 87 -19.72 20.52 -7.38
N ASP A 88 -20.71 19.63 -7.52
CA ASP A 88 -22.11 20.00 -7.72
C ASP A 88 -22.69 20.66 -6.46
N VAL A 89 -22.41 20.09 -5.28
CA VAL A 89 -22.93 20.60 -4.00
C VAL A 89 -22.13 21.81 -3.51
N PHE A 90 -20.79 21.76 -3.65
CA PHE A 90 -19.87 22.81 -3.19
C PHE A 90 -18.94 23.27 -4.32
N PRO A 91 -19.41 24.12 -5.26
CA PRO A 91 -18.60 24.60 -6.37
C PRO A 91 -17.29 25.28 -5.94
N GLY A 92 -16.18 24.84 -6.51
CA GLY A 92 -14.84 25.34 -6.18
C GLY A 92 -14.23 24.76 -4.90
N SER A 93 -14.84 23.73 -4.32
CA SER A 93 -14.21 22.91 -3.30
C SER A 93 -13.02 22.12 -3.87
N LYS A 94 -12.11 21.66 -3.01
CA LYS A 94 -11.02 20.75 -3.36
C LYS A 94 -11.17 19.46 -2.57
N LEU A 95 -11.18 18.35 -3.28
CA LEU A 95 -11.20 17.02 -2.71
C LEU A 95 -9.79 16.42 -2.78
N PHE A 96 -9.32 15.83 -1.70
CA PHE A 96 -8.10 15.04 -1.65
C PHE A 96 -8.48 13.62 -1.27
N ILE A 97 -8.19 12.66 -2.13
CA ILE A 97 -8.40 11.24 -1.84
C ILE A 97 -7.08 10.69 -1.34
N GLU A 98 -6.96 10.54 -0.03
CA GLU A 98 -5.66 10.32 0.61
C GLU A 98 -5.31 8.83 0.70
N HIS A 99 -5.79 8.15 1.73
CA HIS A 99 -5.29 6.84 2.10
C HIS A 99 -6.41 5.85 2.37
N SER A 100 -6.11 4.57 2.15
CA SER A 100 -6.99 3.49 2.57
C SER A 100 -7.11 3.49 4.08
N LEU A 101 -8.34 3.57 4.58
CA LEU A 101 -8.67 3.57 6.01
C LEU A 101 -10.00 2.86 6.19
N SER A 102 -10.13 2.06 7.25
CA SER A 102 -11.37 1.39 7.63
C SER A 102 -11.99 0.59 6.46
N ARG A 103 -11.15 -0.10 5.66
CA ARG A 103 -11.57 -0.80 4.42
C ARG A 103 -12.29 0.08 3.39
N GLY A 104 -12.12 1.39 3.48
CA GLY A 104 -12.54 2.40 2.52
C GLY A 104 -11.40 3.38 2.27
N TYR A 105 -11.74 4.63 1.99
CA TYR A 105 -10.78 5.70 1.71
C TYR A 105 -11.13 6.95 2.49
N TYR A 106 -10.16 7.47 3.24
CA TYR A 106 -10.29 8.78 3.84
C TYR A 106 -10.11 9.86 2.77
N CYS A 107 -11.01 10.83 2.75
CA CYS A 107 -10.96 11.96 1.83
C CYS A 107 -11.08 13.27 2.60
N ASN A 108 -10.18 14.20 2.31
CA ASN A 108 -10.20 15.54 2.87
C ASN A 108 -10.94 16.47 1.89
N LEU A 109 -12.01 17.12 2.35
CA LEU A 109 -12.76 18.08 1.56
C LEU A 109 -12.52 19.50 2.10
N LYS A 110 -11.98 20.37 1.25
CA LYS A 110 -11.81 21.79 1.56
C LYS A 110 -12.82 22.61 0.76
N LYS A 111 -13.79 23.22 1.45
CA LYS A 111 -14.74 24.14 0.82
C LYS A 111 -14.03 25.43 0.38
N LYS A 112 -14.56 26.09 -0.64
CA LYS A 112 -14.03 27.35 -1.13
C LYS A 112 -14.04 28.40 -0.02
N GLY A 113 -12.89 29.00 0.28
CA GLY A 113 -12.75 30.02 1.33
C GLY A 113 -12.23 29.50 2.68
N MET A 114 -12.15 28.18 2.88
CA MET A 114 -11.55 27.61 4.09
C MET A 114 -10.02 27.80 4.07
N VAL A 115 -9.48 28.56 5.04
CA VAL A 115 -8.04 28.84 5.17
C VAL A 115 -7.38 28.05 6.32
N SER A 116 -8.15 27.43 7.22
CA SER A 116 -7.59 26.72 8.38
C SER A 116 -8.53 25.64 8.95
N ALA A 117 -7.93 24.53 9.40
CA ALA A 117 -8.59 23.42 10.10
C ALA A 117 -9.29 23.82 11.42
N ASN A 118 -9.01 25.03 11.95
CA ASN A 118 -9.56 25.50 13.24
C ASN A 118 -10.66 26.57 13.08
N SER A 119 -11.36 26.63 11.95
CA SER A 119 -12.47 27.57 11.73
C SER A 119 -13.83 26.86 11.88
N HIS A 120 -14.87 27.59 12.29
CA HIS A 120 -16.26 27.13 12.44
C HIS A 120 -16.95 26.70 11.11
N GLU A 121 -16.17 26.36 10.08
CA GLU A 121 -16.60 25.88 8.76
C GLU A 121 -16.24 24.39 8.53
N ALA A 122 -16.05 23.63 9.61
CA ALA A 122 -15.79 22.19 9.53
C ALA A 122 -16.90 21.45 8.75
N LEU A 123 -16.54 20.36 8.09
CA LEU A 123 -17.48 19.49 7.41
C LEU A 123 -18.55 18.98 8.41
N THR A 124 -19.82 19.18 8.09
CA THR A 124 -20.96 18.77 8.91
C THR A 124 -21.60 17.49 8.37
N ASP A 125 -22.37 16.79 9.20
CA ASP A 125 -23.11 15.60 8.76
C ASP A 125 -24.15 15.93 7.68
N ASP A 126 -24.69 17.16 7.70
CA ASP A 126 -25.59 17.66 6.66
C ASP A 126 -24.87 17.84 5.32
N ASP A 127 -23.64 18.37 5.32
CA ASP A 127 -22.83 18.45 4.10
C ASP A 127 -22.58 17.06 3.50
N VAL A 128 -22.27 16.07 4.35
CA VAL A 128 -22.06 14.68 3.91
C VAL A 128 -23.36 14.09 3.35
N ALA A 129 -24.49 14.35 4.00
CA ALA A 129 -25.80 13.90 3.51
C ALA A 129 -26.15 14.51 2.14
N GLN A 130 -25.87 15.79 1.92
CA GLN A 130 -26.05 16.45 0.63
C GLN A 130 -25.17 15.84 -0.47
N ILE A 131 -23.88 15.60 -0.18
CA ILE A 131 -22.96 14.96 -1.13
C ILE A 131 -23.43 13.53 -1.45
N LYS A 132 -23.82 12.77 -0.42
CA LYS A 132 -24.31 11.40 -0.58
C LYS A 132 -25.60 11.34 -1.42
N ALA A 133 -26.56 12.23 -1.15
CA ALA A 133 -27.78 12.35 -1.96
C ALA A 133 -27.43 12.63 -3.43
N ARG A 134 -26.51 13.58 -3.67
CA ARG A 134 -26.07 13.91 -5.02
C ARG A 134 -25.35 12.75 -5.73
N MET A 135 -24.51 12.00 -5.02
CA MET A 135 -23.89 10.79 -5.57
C MET A 135 -24.95 9.76 -5.99
N GLN A 136 -25.99 9.55 -5.18
CA GLN A 136 -27.07 8.62 -5.51
C GLN A 136 -27.85 9.08 -6.74
N GLU A 137 -28.19 10.37 -6.85
CA GLU A 137 -28.85 10.91 -8.04
C GLU A 137 -28.06 10.65 -9.33
N ILE A 138 -26.74 10.83 -9.30
CA ILE A 138 -25.86 10.61 -10.46
C ILE A 138 -25.84 9.11 -10.85
N VAL A 139 -25.88 8.21 -9.86
CA VAL A 139 -25.98 6.76 -10.07
C VAL A 139 -27.33 6.38 -10.67
N ASP A 140 -28.42 6.92 -10.14
CA ASP A 140 -29.79 6.66 -10.61
C ASP A 140 -30.01 7.17 -12.05
N LEU A 141 -29.37 8.29 -12.40
CA LEU A 141 -29.35 8.84 -13.76
C LEU A 141 -28.44 8.06 -14.73
N ASP A 142 -27.68 7.09 -14.24
CA ASP A 142 -26.70 6.29 -15.00
C ASP A 142 -25.76 7.15 -15.86
N MET A 143 -25.25 8.25 -15.28
CA MET A 143 -24.45 9.21 -16.05
C MET A 143 -23.19 8.55 -16.65
N PRO A 144 -22.89 8.77 -17.95
CA PRO A 144 -21.81 8.08 -18.62
C PRO A 144 -20.44 8.70 -18.32
N PHE A 145 -19.45 7.86 -17.97
CA PHE A 145 -18.04 8.27 -17.98
C PHE A 145 -17.54 8.29 -19.43
N ARG A 146 -17.05 9.44 -19.90
CA ARG A 146 -16.51 9.59 -21.27
C ARG A 146 -15.00 9.81 -21.20
N ARG A 147 -14.25 8.93 -21.86
CA ARG A 147 -12.80 9.05 -22.00
C ARG A 147 -12.46 9.90 -23.22
N THR A 148 -11.54 10.83 -23.05
CA THR A 148 -10.93 11.61 -24.13
C THR A 148 -9.43 11.38 -24.11
N GLU A 149 -8.89 10.92 -25.24
CA GLU A 149 -7.44 10.90 -25.48
C GLU A 149 -7.08 12.20 -26.19
N ALA A 150 -6.12 12.95 -25.65
CA ALA A 150 -5.66 14.21 -26.21
C ALA A 150 -4.14 14.28 -26.15
N THR A 151 -3.53 15.21 -26.89
CA THR A 151 -2.10 15.48 -26.71
C THR A 151 -1.86 15.95 -25.28
N ASN A 152 -0.66 15.70 -24.76
CA ASN A 152 -0.36 16.07 -23.39
C ASN A 152 -0.46 17.59 -23.16
N GLU A 153 -0.11 18.42 -24.16
CA GLU A 153 -0.29 19.87 -24.09
C GLU A 153 -1.75 20.29 -23.99
N GLU A 154 -2.64 19.62 -24.74
CA GLU A 154 -4.08 19.86 -24.67
C GLU A 154 -4.64 19.48 -23.29
N ALA A 155 -4.26 18.31 -22.77
CA ALA A 155 -4.65 17.88 -21.43
C ALA A 155 -4.18 18.87 -20.35
N ILE A 156 -2.92 19.33 -20.45
CA ILE A 156 -2.37 20.37 -19.55
C ILE A 156 -3.21 21.66 -19.65
N ARG A 157 -3.57 22.11 -20.86
CA ARG A 157 -4.43 23.29 -21.03
C ARG A 157 -5.78 23.11 -20.34
N VAL A 158 -6.46 21.99 -20.60
CA VAL A 158 -7.77 21.64 -20.01
C VAL A 158 -7.74 21.71 -18.47
N PHE A 159 -6.70 21.15 -17.86
CA PHE A 159 -6.55 21.13 -16.41
C PHE A 159 -6.10 22.48 -15.83
N SER A 160 -5.24 23.21 -16.54
CA SER A 160 -4.76 24.54 -16.14
C SER A 160 -5.90 25.56 -16.09
N GLU A 161 -6.75 25.61 -17.13
CA GLU A 161 -7.92 26.50 -17.19
C GLU A 161 -8.92 26.27 -16.05
N ARG A 162 -8.89 25.08 -15.45
CA ARG A 162 -9.78 24.66 -14.34
C ARG A 162 -9.10 24.66 -12.98
N GLY A 163 -7.84 25.10 -12.90
CA GLY A 163 -7.11 25.26 -11.64
C GLY A 163 -6.53 23.98 -11.03
N PHE A 164 -6.44 22.88 -11.80
CA PHE A 164 -5.86 21.61 -11.35
C PHE A 164 -4.33 21.61 -11.41
N SER A 165 -3.69 22.38 -10.52
CA SER A 165 -2.23 22.52 -10.51
C SER A 165 -1.48 21.22 -10.22
N ASP A 166 -2.09 20.29 -9.48
CA ASP A 166 -1.58 18.94 -9.19
C ASP A 166 -1.42 18.12 -10.46
N LYS A 167 -2.49 18.03 -11.28
CA LYS A 167 -2.49 17.31 -12.56
C LYS A 167 -1.59 17.95 -13.59
N VAL A 168 -1.58 19.28 -13.66
CA VAL A 168 -0.66 20.02 -14.54
C VAL A 168 0.79 19.65 -14.23
N LYS A 169 1.21 19.72 -12.96
CA LYS A 169 2.56 19.34 -12.54
C LYS A 169 2.90 17.89 -12.89
N LEU A 170 1.97 16.97 -12.66
CA LEU A 170 2.13 15.55 -12.99
C LEU A 170 2.34 15.35 -14.50
N LEU A 171 1.46 15.91 -15.33
CA LEU A 171 1.48 15.74 -16.77
C LEU A 171 2.69 16.41 -17.44
N GLU A 172 3.08 17.60 -16.99
CA GLU A 172 4.29 18.32 -17.46
C GLU A 172 5.56 17.51 -17.24
N THR A 173 5.60 16.68 -16.20
CA THR A 173 6.77 15.89 -15.81
C THR A 173 6.69 14.42 -16.19
N SER A 174 5.57 13.98 -16.78
CA SER A 174 5.31 12.57 -17.13
C SER A 174 6.08 12.08 -18.36
N GLY A 175 6.48 12.99 -19.25
CA GLY A 175 7.10 12.64 -20.54
C GLY A 175 6.14 11.95 -21.53
N GLN A 176 4.82 11.99 -21.30
CA GLN A 176 3.83 11.41 -22.19
C GLN A 176 3.54 12.32 -23.40
N ILE A 177 3.28 11.70 -24.55
CA ILE A 177 2.86 12.42 -25.78
C ILE A 177 1.35 12.63 -25.78
N TYR A 178 0.59 11.61 -25.36
CA TYR A 178 -0.86 11.64 -25.22
C TYR A 178 -1.25 11.27 -23.80
N SER A 179 -2.31 11.89 -23.33
CA SER A 179 -2.87 11.69 -22.00
C SER A 179 -4.37 11.47 -22.10
N ASP A 180 -4.87 10.50 -21.34
CA ASP A 180 -6.29 10.26 -21.16
C ASP A 180 -6.84 11.15 -20.04
N TYR A 181 -8.00 11.75 -20.24
CA TYR A 181 -8.83 12.30 -19.17
C TYR A 181 -10.28 11.85 -19.32
N TYR A 182 -11.06 11.97 -18.24
CA TYR A 182 -12.44 11.55 -18.20
C TYR A 182 -13.37 12.73 -17.93
N THR A 183 -14.60 12.64 -18.43
CA THR A 183 -15.69 13.55 -18.10
C THR A 183 -16.89 12.79 -17.57
N LEU A 184 -17.57 13.40 -16.60
CA LEU A 184 -18.85 12.95 -16.04
C LEU A 184 -19.80 14.17 -16.02
N GLY A 185 -20.62 14.27 -17.06
CA GLY A 185 -21.34 15.52 -17.36
C GLY A 185 -20.36 16.62 -17.79
N ASP A 186 -20.38 17.73 -17.07
CA ASP A 186 -19.53 18.91 -17.23
C ASP A 186 -18.23 18.88 -16.41
N THR A 187 -18.11 17.93 -15.48
CA THR A 187 -16.89 17.79 -14.66
C THR A 187 -15.85 16.95 -15.38
N VAL A 188 -14.61 17.40 -15.34
CA VAL A 188 -13.44 16.73 -15.93
C VAL A 188 -12.48 16.31 -14.82
N ASP A 189 -11.81 15.17 -15.02
CA ASP A 189 -10.80 14.68 -14.10
C ASP A 189 -9.79 13.76 -14.80
N TYR A 190 -8.63 13.55 -14.16
CA TYR A 190 -7.58 12.66 -14.62
C TYR A 190 -7.59 11.34 -13.85
N TYR A 191 -7.55 10.22 -14.57
CA TYR A 191 -7.33 8.91 -13.99
C TYR A 191 -6.37 8.10 -14.86
N TYR A 192 -5.30 7.59 -14.26
CA TYR A 192 -4.29 6.80 -14.98
C TYR A 192 -4.77 5.41 -15.42
N GLY A 193 -5.99 5.01 -15.06
CA GLY A 193 -6.58 3.71 -15.33
C GLY A 193 -8.02 3.81 -15.87
N PRO A 194 -8.59 2.68 -16.34
CA PRO A 194 -9.96 2.66 -16.84
C PRO A 194 -10.98 2.87 -15.72
N LEU A 195 -12.14 3.42 -16.12
CA LEU A 195 -13.36 3.56 -15.32
C LEU A 195 -14.47 2.62 -15.84
N VAL A 196 -15.51 2.40 -15.03
CA VAL A 196 -16.73 1.71 -15.49
C VAL A 196 -17.43 2.52 -16.59
N PRO A 197 -18.29 1.91 -17.43
CA PRO A 197 -18.96 2.62 -18.51
C PRO A 197 -19.83 3.80 -18.07
N SER A 198 -20.48 3.69 -16.92
CA SER A 198 -21.44 4.68 -16.42
C SER A 198 -21.61 4.55 -14.90
N ALA A 199 -22.16 5.58 -14.27
CA ALA A 199 -22.36 5.64 -12.83
C ALA A 199 -23.33 4.56 -12.31
N GLY A 200 -24.23 4.03 -13.14
CA GLY A 200 -25.16 2.96 -12.76
C GLY A 200 -24.47 1.62 -12.46
N TYR A 201 -23.18 1.44 -12.74
CA TYR A 201 -22.40 0.31 -12.24
C TYR A 201 -22.07 0.42 -10.74
N LEU A 202 -22.15 1.63 -10.17
CA LEU A 202 -21.72 1.96 -8.81
C LEU A 202 -22.88 1.82 -7.81
N GLN A 203 -23.39 0.61 -7.65
CA GLN A 203 -24.56 0.31 -6.80
C GLN A 203 -24.24 0.05 -5.32
N VAL A 204 -22.97 -0.15 -4.98
CA VAL A 204 -22.55 -0.61 -3.64
C VAL A 204 -21.45 0.30 -3.12
N TRP A 205 -21.85 1.28 -2.31
CA TRP A 205 -20.96 2.23 -1.67
C TRP A 205 -21.70 2.90 -0.51
N ASP A 206 -20.94 3.60 0.33
CA ASP A 206 -21.50 4.45 1.36
C ASP A 206 -20.57 5.65 1.59
N LEU A 207 -21.09 6.72 2.18
CA LEU A 207 -20.33 7.92 2.51
C LEU A 207 -20.71 8.36 3.92
N GLU A 208 -19.72 8.45 4.78
CA GLU A 208 -19.88 8.86 6.18
C GLU A 208 -18.92 10.01 6.49
N ARG A 209 -19.28 10.85 7.46
CA ARG A 209 -18.31 11.75 8.08
C ARG A 209 -17.32 10.92 8.91
N TYR A 210 -16.05 11.26 8.83
CA TYR A 210 -15.01 10.66 9.65
C TYR A 210 -14.03 11.75 10.08
N GLU A 211 -13.99 12.03 11.38
CA GLU A 211 -13.22 13.15 11.95
C GLU A 211 -13.57 14.48 11.21
N ASP A 212 -12.55 15.14 10.65
CA ASP A 212 -12.67 16.40 9.91
C ASP A 212 -12.90 16.21 8.39
N GLY A 213 -13.12 14.97 7.95
CA GLY A 213 -13.24 14.62 6.54
C GLY A 213 -14.34 13.60 6.24
N LEU A 214 -14.19 12.92 5.13
CA LEU A 214 -15.10 11.93 4.59
C LEU A 214 -14.47 10.54 4.64
N LEU A 215 -15.26 9.51 4.93
CA LEU A 215 -14.91 8.12 4.70
C LEU A 215 -15.74 7.59 3.54
N LEU A 216 -15.11 7.43 2.38
CA LEU A 216 -15.70 6.75 1.23
C LEU A 216 -15.61 5.25 1.44
N ARG A 217 -16.76 4.61 1.64
CA ARG A 217 -16.86 3.16 1.85
C ARG A 217 -17.14 2.47 0.52
N VAL A 218 -16.40 1.40 0.27
CA VAL A 218 -16.36 0.69 -1.02
C VAL A 218 -16.88 -0.74 -0.87
N PRO A 219 -17.14 -1.47 -1.97
CA PRO A 219 -17.55 -2.87 -1.88
C PRO A 219 -16.54 -3.74 -1.13
N ASP A 220 -17.04 -4.72 -0.38
CA ASP A 220 -16.22 -5.74 0.25
C ASP A 220 -15.49 -6.57 -0.82
N TRP A 221 -14.25 -6.95 -0.52
CA TRP A 221 -13.40 -7.68 -1.45
C TRP A 221 -13.91 -9.10 -1.75
N HIS A 222 -14.49 -9.77 -0.74
CA HIS A 222 -14.97 -11.14 -0.87
C HIS A 222 -16.42 -11.17 -1.38
N ASN A 223 -17.21 -10.18 -0.99
CA ASN A 223 -18.59 -10.01 -1.45
C ASN A 223 -18.87 -8.58 -1.93
N PRO A 224 -18.59 -8.28 -3.21
CA PRO A 224 -18.81 -6.94 -3.78
C PRO A 224 -20.26 -6.47 -3.87
N LEU A 225 -21.25 -7.27 -3.44
CA LEU A 225 -22.64 -6.83 -3.29
C LEU A 225 -22.91 -6.15 -1.95
N LYS A 226 -21.93 -6.13 -1.04
CA LYS A 226 -22.03 -5.50 0.28
C LYS A 226 -20.94 -4.45 0.43
N VAL A 227 -21.26 -3.38 1.15
CA VAL A 227 -20.26 -2.40 1.58
C VAL A 227 -19.33 -3.04 2.60
N ALA A 228 -18.03 -2.78 2.50
CA ALA A 228 -17.05 -3.28 3.44
C ALA A 228 -17.35 -2.82 4.87
N GLU A 229 -17.13 -3.71 5.84
CA GLU A 229 -17.32 -3.41 7.25
C GLU A 229 -16.36 -2.31 7.73
N LYS A 230 -16.89 -1.36 8.50
CA LYS A 230 -16.11 -0.28 9.12
C LYS A 230 -15.29 -0.84 10.29
N ILE A 231 -14.02 -0.44 10.37
CA ILE A 231 -13.10 -0.83 11.44
C ILE A 231 -12.45 0.44 11.96
N GLU A 232 -12.53 0.65 13.28
CA GLU A 232 -11.89 1.79 13.94
C GLU A 232 -10.36 1.69 13.86
N GLN A 233 -9.71 2.75 13.38
CA GLN A 233 -8.26 2.80 13.16
C GLN A 233 -7.65 4.16 13.54
N PRO A 234 -7.77 4.60 14.81
CA PRO A 234 -7.32 5.92 15.24
C PRO A 234 -5.81 6.13 15.09
N LYS A 235 -4.97 5.12 15.36
CA LYS A 235 -3.50 5.29 15.25
C LYS A 235 -3.06 5.35 13.79
N THR A 236 -3.72 4.60 12.92
CA THR A 236 -3.51 4.72 11.47
C THR A 236 -3.90 6.12 10.98
N PHE A 237 -5.01 6.68 11.50
CA PHE A 237 -5.43 8.05 11.16
C PHE A 237 -4.43 9.12 11.65
N GLU A 238 -3.88 8.99 12.87
CA GLU A 238 -2.82 9.88 13.38
C GLU A 238 -1.57 9.91 12.47
N MET A 239 -1.24 8.80 11.80
CA MET A 239 -0.14 8.75 10.84
C MET A 239 -0.38 9.63 9.61
N PHE A 240 -1.64 9.83 9.20
CA PHE A 240 -1.96 10.73 8.10
C PHE A 240 -1.70 12.18 8.48
N ALA A 241 -2.06 12.58 9.71
CA ALA A 241 -1.74 13.90 10.23
C ALA A 241 -0.23 14.15 10.33
N GLU A 242 0.55 13.13 10.76
CA GLU A 242 2.02 13.21 10.76
C GLU A 242 2.57 13.39 9.34
N LYS A 243 2.07 12.62 8.37
CA LYS A 243 2.43 12.77 6.95
C LYS A 243 2.15 14.17 6.44
N THR A 244 0.94 14.72 6.66
CA THR A 244 0.60 16.07 6.18
C THR A 244 1.60 17.10 6.69
N ARG A 245 2.09 16.97 7.94
CA ARG A 245 3.15 17.84 8.48
C ARG A 245 4.47 17.67 7.73
N TRP A 246 4.87 16.44 7.41
CA TRP A 246 6.09 16.17 6.64
C TRP A 246 5.99 16.71 5.21
N ASP A 247 4.86 16.51 4.55
CA ASP A 247 4.59 17.03 3.20
C ASP A 247 4.66 18.56 3.17
N ILE A 248 4.18 19.26 4.22
CA ILE A 248 4.34 20.71 4.38
C ILE A 248 5.80 21.12 4.57
N ILE A 249 6.56 20.41 5.42
CA ILE A 249 8.00 20.67 5.64
C ILE A 249 8.78 20.52 4.33
N MET A 250 8.50 19.45 3.59
CA MET A 250 9.13 19.12 2.32
C MET A 250 8.65 20.00 1.16
N ARG A 251 7.49 20.65 1.31
CA ARG A 251 6.77 21.37 0.26
C ARG A 251 6.43 20.47 -0.93
N LEU A 252 6.10 19.21 -0.66
CA LEU A 252 5.78 18.19 -1.64
C LEU A 252 4.43 17.57 -1.30
N SER A 253 3.48 17.60 -2.22
CA SER A 253 2.16 16.98 -2.01
C SER A 253 1.88 15.82 -2.96
N ASN A 254 2.54 15.78 -4.13
CA ASN A 254 2.33 14.73 -5.14
C ASN A 254 3.59 14.48 -5.99
N ALA A 255 3.51 13.49 -6.87
CA ALA A 255 4.60 13.09 -7.77
C ALA A 255 5.07 14.24 -8.67
N GLY A 256 4.17 15.12 -9.12
CA GLY A 256 4.53 16.30 -9.91
C GLY A 256 5.44 17.27 -9.14
N ASP A 257 5.19 17.50 -7.85
CA ASP A 257 6.06 18.30 -6.99
C ASP A 257 7.44 17.65 -6.80
N VAL A 258 7.47 16.33 -6.55
CA VAL A 258 8.71 15.56 -6.43
C VAL A 258 9.55 15.69 -7.71
N ASN A 259 8.93 15.51 -8.87
CA ASN A 259 9.60 15.61 -10.16
C ASN A 259 10.14 17.01 -10.41
N LYS A 260 9.35 18.07 -10.14
CA LYS A 260 9.82 19.46 -10.29
C LYS A 260 10.99 19.77 -9.39
N ALA A 261 11.01 19.25 -8.16
CA ALA A 261 12.15 19.39 -7.26
C ALA A 261 13.40 18.66 -7.78
N ILE A 262 13.25 17.44 -8.31
CA ILE A 262 14.34 16.68 -8.95
C ILE A 262 14.91 17.43 -10.16
N MET A 263 14.06 17.95 -11.06
CA MET A 263 14.49 18.72 -12.24
C MET A 263 15.27 19.99 -11.88
N ARG A 264 15.01 20.56 -10.71
CA ARG A 264 15.70 21.74 -10.17
C ARG A 264 17.00 21.38 -9.42
N GLY A 265 17.37 20.10 -9.35
CA GLY A 265 18.59 19.63 -8.69
C GLY A 265 18.45 19.38 -7.18
N HIS A 266 17.24 19.34 -6.62
CA HIS A 266 17.02 19.17 -5.18
C HIS A 266 16.89 17.71 -4.73
N ALA A 267 17.20 16.72 -5.57
CA ALA A 267 17.06 15.31 -5.22
C ALA A 267 17.84 14.92 -3.94
N SER A 268 19.08 15.40 -3.83
CA SER A 268 19.96 15.19 -2.67
C SER A 268 19.36 15.75 -1.38
N GLU A 269 18.84 16.98 -1.44
CA GLU A 269 18.19 17.66 -0.32
C GLU A 269 16.94 16.89 0.13
N LEU A 270 16.12 16.42 -0.82
CA LEU A 270 14.94 15.63 -0.51
C LEU A 270 15.28 14.32 0.20
N ILE A 271 16.36 13.63 -0.21
CA ILE A 271 16.86 12.44 0.47
C ILE A 271 17.28 12.80 1.90
N GLN A 272 18.12 13.82 2.06
CA GLN A 272 18.64 14.23 3.37
C GLN A 272 17.54 14.60 4.36
N VAL A 273 16.56 15.40 3.94
CA VAL A 273 15.46 15.82 4.82
C VAL A 273 14.53 14.64 5.13
N SER A 274 14.22 13.77 4.16
CA SER A 274 13.40 12.58 4.40
C SER A 274 14.05 11.64 5.43
N GLU A 275 15.36 11.40 5.30
CA GLU A 275 16.13 10.57 6.23
C GLU A 275 16.22 11.21 7.63
N ALA A 276 16.41 12.53 7.70
CA ALA A 276 16.43 13.26 8.96
C ALA A 276 15.08 13.21 9.70
N LEU A 277 13.96 13.34 8.99
CA LEU A 277 12.62 13.20 9.57
C LEU A 277 12.38 11.80 10.11
N GLN A 278 12.78 10.78 9.35
CA GLN A 278 12.67 9.39 9.77
C GLN A 278 13.56 9.10 10.99
N GLU A 279 14.81 9.58 11.01
CA GLU A 279 15.72 9.42 12.14
C GLU A 279 15.19 10.12 13.39
N LYS A 280 14.65 11.34 13.24
CA LYS A 280 14.02 12.08 14.35
C LYS A 280 12.90 11.26 14.99
N LYS A 281 12.06 10.57 14.21
CA LYS A 281 11.01 9.70 14.75
C LYS A 281 11.57 8.49 15.48
N ILE A 282 12.65 7.87 14.99
CA ILE A 282 13.31 6.75 15.66
C ILE A 282 13.89 7.19 17.01
N VAL A 283 14.53 8.36 17.08
CA VAL A 283 15.03 8.96 18.32
C VAL A 283 13.90 9.16 19.32
N GLN A 284 12.78 9.76 18.88
CA GLN A 284 11.60 9.95 19.75
C GLN A 284 11.05 8.63 20.30
N ILE A 285 11.03 7.57 19.49
CA ILE A 285 10.62 6.24 19.93
C ILE A 285 11.62 5.67 20.96
N ALA A 286 12.92 5.83 20.74
CA ALA A 286 13.95 5.38 21.66
C ALA A 286 13.88 6.11 23.01
N GLU A 287 13.71 7.44 23.01
CA GLU A 287 13.54 8.27 24.21
C GLU A 287 12.28 7.88 25.00
N GLU A 288 11.18 7.58 24.32
CA GLU A 288 9.96 7.11 24.97
C GLU A 288 10.14 5.72 25.60
N ILE A 289 10.82 4.81 24.91
CA ILE A 289 11.17 3.49 25.46
C ILE A 289 12.07 3.65 26.69
N ASP A 290 13.10 4.50 26.62
CA ASP A 290 14.01 4.78 27.73
C ASP A 290 13.26 5.34 28.96
N ARG A 291 12.39 6.31 28.74
CA ARG A 291 11.54 6.88 29.78
C ARG A 291 10.66 5.82 30.43
N ARG A 292 10.05 4.91 29.66
CA ARG A 292 9.22 3.81 30.19
C ARG A 292 10.04 2.69 30.83
N PHE A 293 11.27 2.47 30.38
CA PHE A 293 12.19 1.48 30.94
C PHE A 293 12.60 1.83 32.37
N HIS A 294 12.72 3.13 32.66
CA HIS A 294 13.10 3.68 33.97
C HIS A 294 11.91 3.97 34.91
N GLN A 295 10.68 3.58 34.55
CA GLN A 295 9.53 3.73 35.44
C GLN A 295 9.63 2.83 36.67
N GLU A 296 9.19 3.33 37.83
CA GLU A 296 9.20 2.55 39.09
C GLU A 296 8.25 1.35 39.05
N LYS A 297 7.10 1.53 38.39
CA LYS A 297 6.05 0.52 38.29
C LYS A 297 5.96 0.00 36.87
N ASP A 298 5.98 -1.34 36.76
CA ASP A 298 5.81 -2.09 35.51
C ASP A 298 6.64 -1.56 34.33
N PRO A 299 7.97 -1.43 34.48
CA PRO A 299 8.79 -0.82 33.45
C PRO A 299 8.88 -1.67 32.19
N VAL A 300 9.00 -1.01 31.03
CA VAL A 300 9.19 -1.70 29.75
C VAL A 300 10.48 -2.52 29.79
N ARG A 301 10.39 -3.76 29.31
CA ARG A 301 11.52 -4.69 29.17
C ARG A 301 11.62 -5.31 27.77
N ILE A 302 10.50 -5.36 27.05
CA ILE A 302 10.41 -5.98 25.74
C ILE A 302 9.87 -4.96 24.73
N VAL A 303 10.53 -4.83 23.60
CA VAL A 303 10.07 -4.05 22.44
C VAL A 303 9.68 -5.04 21.35
N LEU A 304 8.42 -5.00 20.91
CA LEU A 304 7.90 -5.85 19.85
C LEU A 304 7.76 -5.04 18.57
N ILE A 305 8.36 -5.48 17.47
CA ILE A 305 8.34 -4.78 16.18
C ILE A 305 7.64 -5.67 15.16
N THR A 306 6.41 -5.29 14.79
CA THR A 306 5.66 -5.93 13.70
C THR A 306 5.50 -5.01 12.53
N GLY A 307 5.35 -5.61 11.37
CA GLY A 307 5.05 -4.93 10.13
C GLY A 307 4.92 -5.98 9.04
N PRO A 308 4.03 -5.80 8.08
CA PRO A 308 3.82 -6.81 7.06
C PRO A 308 5.04 -6.89 6.13
N SER A 309 5.08 -7.86 5.20
CA SER A 309 6.27 -8.09 4.35
C SER A 309 6.75 -6.81 3.64
N SER A 310 8.07 -6.60 3.56
CA SER A 310 8.69 -5.40 2.95
C SER A 310 8.34 -4.04 3.60
N SER A 311 8.05 -4.05 4.90
CA SER A 311 7.89 -2.84 5.73
C SER A 311 9.21 -2.23 6.22
N GLY A 312 10.33 -2.95 6.18
CA GLY A 312 11.62 -2.45 6.68
C GLY A 312 11.90 -2.73 8.16
N LYS A 313 11.20 -3.71 8.76
CA LYS A 313 11.35 -4.12 10.18
C LYS A 313 12.80 -4.34 10.58
N THR A 314 13.52 -5.16 9.84
CA THR A 314 14.87 -5.60 10.23
C THR A 314 15.84 -4.41 10.25
N THR A 315 15.74 -3.49 9.28
CA THR A 315 16.55 -2.26 9.28
C THR A 315 16.12 -1.27 10.36
N PHE A 316 14.81 -1.10 10.56
CA PHE A 316 14.29 -0.27 11.65
C PHE A 316 14.75 -0.78 13.02
N CYS A 317 14.69 -2.10 13.27
CA CYS A 317 15.16 -2.74 14.50
C CYS A 317 16.64 -2.41 14.78
N LYS A 318 17.49 -2.44 13.74
CA LYS A 318 18.91 -2.08 13.88
C LYS A 318 19.13 -0.60 14.16
N ARG A 319 18.39 0.30 13.50
CA ARG A 319 18.46 1.74 13.76
C ARG A 319 17.97 2.08 15.16
N LEU A 320 16.83 1.51 15.58
CA LEU A 320 16.29 1.67 16.91
C LEU A 320 17.27 1.15 17.97
N SER A 321 17.92 0.02 17.72
CA SER A 321 18.97 -0.51 18.61
C SER A 321 20.12 0.48 18.81
N ILE A 322 20.55 1.17 17.74
CA ILE A 322 21.60 2.21 17.87
C ILE A 322 21.09 3.38 18.73
N GLN A 323 19.85 3.82 18.54
CA GLN A 323 19.31 4.93 19.33
C GLN A 323 19.08 4.55 20.80
N LEU A 324 18.67 3.32 21.08
CA LEU A 324 18.59 2.80 22.45
C LEU A 324 19.96 2.70 23.11
N LEU A 325 21.00 2.30 22.36
CA LEU A 325 22.39 2.35 22.83
C LEU A 325 22.83 3.78 23.17
N ALA A 326 22.44 4.76 22.36
CA ALA A 326 22.72 6.17 22.62
C ALA A 326 21.98 6.71 23.87
N CYS A 327 20.81 6.16 24.20
CA CYS A 327 20.10 6.45 25.45
C CYS A 327 20.74 5.76 26.68
N GLY A 328 21.73 4.89 26.50
CA GLY A 328 22.39 4.17 27.59
C GLY A 328 21.82 2.78 27.88
N LEU A 329 20.80 2.34 27.13
CA LEU A 329 20.26 0.98 27.23
C LEU A 329 21.11 -0.01 26.42
N ARG A 330 21.03 -1.29 26.77
CA ARG A 330 21.69 -2.39 26.04
C ARG A 330 20.65 -3.22 25.30
N PRO A 331 20.31 -2.88 24.05
CA PRO A 331 19.37 -3.67 23.28
C PRO A 331 19.99 -5.01 22.88
N ILE A 332 19.22 -6.08 23.06
CA ILE A 332 19.49 -7.40 22.51
C ILE A 332 18.31 -7.76 21.62
N SER A 333 18.57 -8.23 20.40
CA SER A 333 17.51 -8.54 19.44
C SER A 333 17.58 -9.96 18.86
N PHE A 334 16.42 -10.54 18.58
CA PHE A 334 16.27 -11.73 17.74
C PHE A 334 14.98 -11.65 16.90
N SER A 335 14.89 -12.46 15.84
CA SER A 335 13.71 -12.51 14.98
C SER A 335 12.74 -13.59 15.47
N THR A 336 11.43 -13.39 15.31
CA THR A 336 10.47 -14.50 15.48
C THR A 336 10.74 -15.65 14.51
N ASP A 337 11.39 -15.35 13.39
CA ASP A 337 11.74 -16.34 12.37
C ASP A 337 12.76 -17.36 12.89
N ASP A 338 13.59 -16.98 13.87
CA ASP A 338 14.53 -17.88 14.56
C ASP A 338 13.81 -19.04 15.28
N TYR A 339 12.52 -18.85 15.59
CA TYR A 339 11.66 -19.83 16.26
C TYR A 339 10.75 -20.60 15.31
N PHE A 340 11.00 -20.55 14.00
CA PHE A 340 10.26 -21.38 13.06
C PHE A 340 10.37 -22.87 13.41
N VAL A 341 9.27 -23.60 13.22
CA VAL A 341 9.27 -25.07 13.21
C VAL A 341 10.07 -25.56 12.00
N ASN A 342 10.50 -26.83 11.99
CA ASN A 342 11.22 -27.35 10.83
C ASN A 342 10.32 -27.29 9.59
N ARG A 343 10.92 -27.17 8.40
CA ARG A 343 10.18 -27.08 7.13
C ARG A 343 9.17 -28.21 6.94
N VAL A 344 9.48 -29.40 7.43
CA VAL A 344 8.59 -30.57 7.36
C VAL A 344 7.32 -30.42 8.20
N ASP A 345 7.39 -29.61 9.25
CA ASP A 345 6.32 -29.33 10.21
C ASP A 345 5.58 -28.02 9.89
N THR A 346 6.08 -27.23 8.93
CA THR A 346 5.45 -25.97 8.50
C THR A 346 4.07 -26.24 7.90
N PRO A 347 3.03 -25.49 8.31
CA PRO A 347 1.70 -25.58 7.72
C PRO A 347 1.74 -25.46 6.19
N LYS A 348 0.75 -26.05 5.52
CA LYS A 348 0.63 -26.01 4.06
C LYS A 348 -0.62 -25.28 3.63
N LEU A 349 -0.48 -24.51 2.57
CA LEU A 349 -1.58 -23.91 1.83
C LEU A 349 -2.43 -25.01 1.16
N PRO A 350 -3.69 -24.70 0.76
CA PRO A 350 -4.55 -25.66 0.07
C PRO A 350 -3.97 -26.25 -1.22
N ASN A 351 -3.01 -25.57 -1.85
CA ASN A 351 -2.31 -26.03 -3.05
C ASN A 351 -1.10 -26.95 -2.74
N GLY A 352 -0.78 -27.18 -1.47
CA GLY A 352 0.32 -28.04 -1.02
C GLY A 352 1.65 -27.31 -0.76
N ASP A 353 1.76 -26.02 -1.08
CA ASP A 353 2.95 -25.22 -0.79
C ASP A 353 3.04 -24.88 0.71
N TYR A 354 4.25 -24.61 1.20
CA TYR A 354 4.46 -24.22 2.60
C TYR A 354 3.95 -22.79 2.88
N ASP A 355 3.20 -22.63 3.97
CA ASP A 355 2.66 -21.36 4.45
C ASP A 355 3.57 -20.74 5.52
N PHE A 356 4.71 -20.20 5.10
CA PHE A 356 5.68 -19.60 6.02
C PHE A 356 5.16 -18.35 6.76
N ASP A 357 4.10 -17.71 6.26
CA ASP A 357 3.49 -16.53 6.87
C ASP A 357 2.35 -16.91 7.86
N ASN A 358 2.15 -18.21 8.12
CA ASN A 358 1.21 -18.71 9.13
C ASN A 358 1.74 -18.53 10.56
N ILE A 359 0.87 -18.15 11.50
CA ILE A 359 1.27 -18.03 12.91
C ILE A 359 1.80 -19.35 13.50
N GLU A 360 1.28 -20.50 13.05
CA GLU A 360 1.70 -21.82 13.51
C GLU A 360 3.10 -22.21 13.01
N THR A 361 3.66 -21.47 12.04
CA THR A 361 5.05 -21.63 11.62
C THR A 361 6.00 -21.22 12.75
N VAL A 362 5.63 -20.27 13.60
CA VAL A 362 6.41 -19.88 14.78
C VAL A 362 6.04 -20.79 15.95
N GLU A 363 7.02 -21.45 16.55
CA GLU A 363 6.79 -22.24 17.77
C GLU A 363 6.65 -21.33 18.99
N TYR A 364 5.45 -20.75 19.12
CA TYR A 364 5.12 -19.76 20.14
C TYR A 364 5.29 -20.27 21.57
N SER A 365 5.08 -21.57 21.83
CA SER A 365 5.30 -22.17 23.15
C SER A 365 6.77 -22.11 23.58
N LEU A 366 7.69 -22.39 22.65
CA LEU A 366 9.13 -22.32 22.94
C LEU A 366 9.58 -20.86 23.09
N LEU A 367 9.12 -19.98 22.21
CA LEU A 367 9.41 -18.56 22.30
C LEU A 367 8.94 -17.99 23.64
N GLU A 368 7.70 -18.28 24.05
CA GLU A 368 7.15 -17.81 25.32
C GLU A 368 7.93 -18.34 26.54
N ASP A 369 8.32 -19.62 26.55
CA ASP A 369 9.18 -20.20 27.60
C ASP A 369 10.51 -19.44 27.72
N HIS A 370 11.18 -19.24 26.58
CA HIS A 370 12.45 -18.52 26.53
C HIS A 370 12.31 -17.08 27.04
N LEU A 371 11.22 -16.39 26.69
CA LEU A 371 10.96 -15.05 27.19
C LEU A 371 10.74 -15.02 28.70
N LEU A 372 9.95 -15.95 29.26
CA LEU A 372 9.72 -16.01 30.70
C LEU A 372 11.02 -16.24 31.47
N ARG A 373 11.87 -17.15 30.99
CA ARG A 373 13.18 -17.44 31.60
C ARG A 373 14.14 -16.26 31.49
N LEU A 374 14.17 -15.57 30.35
CA LEU A 374 14.94 -14.34 30.18
C LEU A 374 14.45 -13.24 31.14
N MET A 375 13.14 -13.07 31.33
CA MET A 375 12.56 -12.10 32.29
C MET A 375 12.90 -12.44 33.74
N GLN A 376 13.13 -13.72 34.07
CA GLN A 376 13.60 -14.18 35.37
C GLN A 376 15.13 -14.02 35.55
N GLY A 377 15.83 -13.50 34.54
CA GLY A 377 17.28 -13.32 34.56
C GLY A 377 18.07 -14.59 34.28
N GLU A 378 17.43 -15.64 33.76
CA GLU A 378 18.13 -16.85 33.34
C GLU A 378 18.93 -16.63 32.05
N LYS A 379 19.91 -17.51 31.82
CA LYS A 379 20.65 -17.58 30.56
C LYS A 379 19.98 -18.59 29.64
N VAL A 380 19.53 -18.13 28.47
CA VAL A 380 18.79 -18.94 27.49
C VAL A 380 19.56 -19.04 26.19
N GLU A 381 19.63 -20.22 25.60
CA GLU A 381 20.20 -20.42 24.26
C GLU A 381 19.11 -20.20 23.21
N ILE A 382 19.28 -19.18 22.38
CA ILE A 382 18.30 -18.81 21.36
C ILE A 382 18.64 -19.59 20.08
N PRO A 383 17.63 -20.22 19.45
CA PRO A 383 17.85 -20.88 18.18
C PRO A 383 18.16 -19.91 17.05
N GLU A 384 18.58 -20.45 15.92
CA GLU A 384 18.64 -19.77 14.63
C GLU A 384 17.98 -20.68 13.59
N TYR A 385 17.10 -20.13 12.76
CA TYR A 385 16.44 -20.91 11.71
C TYR A 385 17.23 -20.83 10.42
N ASN A 386 17.67 -21.98 9.91
CA ASN A 386 18.44 -22.05 8.69
C ASN A 386 17.51 -22.26 7.49
N PHE A 387 17.29 -21.21 6.70
CA PHE A 387 16.42 -21.24 5.53
C PHE A 387 16.93 -22.14 4.40
N VAL A 388 18.20 -22.55 4.41
CA VAL A 388 18.73 -23.50 3.42
C VAL A 388 18.35 -24.92 3.83
N THR A 389 18.68 -25.33 5.05
CA THR A 389 18.39 -26.69 5.56
C THR A 389 16.92 -26.87 5.95
N GLY A 390 16.20 -25.78 6.19
CA GLY A 390 14.83 -25.76 6.68
C GLY A 390 14.70 -26.28 8.11
N LYS A 391 15.74 -26.11 8.92
CA LYS A 391 15.82 -26.65 10.29
C LYS A 391 16.24 -25.57 11.28
N ARG A 392 15.79 -25.77 12.51
CA ARG A 392 16.24 -24.98 13.65
C ARG A 392 17.59 -25.52 14.18
N GLU A 393 18.52 -24.61 14.43
CA GLU A 393 19.88 -24.92 14.85
C GLU A 393 20.22 -24.17 16.15
N TYR A 394 20.97 -24.80 17.05
CA TYR A 394 21.42 -24.22 18.32
C TYR A 394 22.94 -24.02 18.27
N ASN A 395 23.34 -22.81 17.89
CA ASN A 395 24.73 -22.47 17.56
C ASN A 395 25.51 -21.88 18.75
N GLY A 396 25.07 -22.12 20.00
CA GLY A 396 25.71 -21.60 21.21
C GLY A 396 25.39 -20.13 21.53
N LYS A 397 24.47 -19.49 20.79
CA LYS A 397 24.03 -18.10 21.02
C LYS A 397 23.21 -18.01 22.31
N LYS A 398 23.87 -17.67 23.42
CA LYS A 398 23.23 -17.56 24.73
C LYS A 398 22.98 -16.11 25.13
N LEU A 399 21.74 -15.77 25.45
CA LEU A 399 21.31 -14.46 25.92
C LEU A 399 21.00 -14.49 27.41
N LYS A 400 21.21 -13.35 28.07
CA LYS A 400 20.80 -13.07 29.46
C LYS A 400 20.48 -11.59 29.54
N LEU A 401 19.39 -11.23 30.22
CA LEU A 401 19.01 -9.83 30.39
C LEU A 401 19.69 -9.25 31.64
N GLY A 402 20.45 -8.16 31.45
CA GLY A 402 21.00 -7.34 32.53
C GLY A 402 19.99 -6.27 32.98
N SER A 403 20.36 -5.50 34.01
CA SER A 403 19.50 -4.43 34.55
C SER A 403 19.31 -3.24 33.61
N ASP A 404 20.21 -3.06 32.64
CA ASP A 404 20.20 -2.04 31.59
C ASP A 404 19.75 -2.60 30.23
N THR A 405 19.33 -3.87 30.18
CA THR A 405 19.07 -4.57 28.93
C THR A 405 17.60 -4.48 28.53
N VAL A 406 17.35 -4.08 27.29
CA VAL A 406 16.02 -4.13 26.66
C VAL A 406 16.01 -5.19 25.57
N LEU A 407 15.01 -6.08 25.60
CA LEU A 407 14.88 -7.13 24.59
C LEU A 407 14.04 -6.61 23.41
N ILE A 408 14.54 -6.75 22.19
CA ILE A 408 13.82 -6.39 20.96
C ILE A 408 13.47 -7.64 20.18
N ILE A 409 12.21 -7.84 19.86
CA ILE A 409 11.72 -8.97 19.07
C ILE A 409 11.08 -8.40 17.82
N GLU A 410 11.63 -8.74 16.65
CA GLU A 410 11.08 -8.31 15.37
C GLU A 410 10.50 -9.51 14.61
N GLY A 411 9.44 -9.27 13.86
CA GLY A 411 8.82 -10.32 13.06
C GLY A 411 7.44 -9.94 12.57
N ILE A 412 6.97 -10.62 11.53
CA ILE A 412 5.63 -10.34 10.97
C ILE A 412 4.52 -10.61 12.00
N HIS A 413 4.76 -11.48 12.98
CA HIS A 413 3.81 -11.85 14.03
C HIS A 413 4.13 -11.27 15.41
N ALA A 414 5.20 -10.46 15.59
CA ALA A 414 5.66 -10.03 16.92
C ALA A 414 4.57 -9.40 17.83
N LEU A 415 3.55 -8.75 17.26
CA LEU A 415 2.41 -8.17 17.99
C LEU A 415 1.25 -9.17 18.25
N ASN A 416 1.30 -10.37 17.67
CA ASN A 416 0.28 -11.39 17.86
C ASN A 416 0.31 -11.89 19.32
N PRO A 417 -0.81 -11.80 20.06
CA PRO A 417 -0.86 -12.20 21.48
C PRO A 417 -0.47 -13.65 21.74
N LEU A 418 -0.59 -14.54 20.75
CA LEU A 418 -0.19 -15.95 20.89
C LEU A 418 1.31 -16.11 21.23
N LEU A 419 2.16 -15.18 20.80
CA LEU A 419 3.61 -15.23 21.09
C LEU A 419 3.98 -14.84 22.52
N THR A 420 3.13 -14.06 23.21
CA THR A 420 3.49 -13.41 24.48
C THR A 420 2.35 -13.42 25.50
N LYS A 421 1.48 -14.43 25.44
CA LYS A 421 0.24 -14.52 26.22
C LYS A 421 0.45 -14.44 27.73
N LYS A 422 1.53 -15.05 28.25
CA LYS A 422 1.89 -15.07 29.67
C LYS A 422 2.71 -13.86 30.13
N ILE A 423 3.07 -12.97 29.22
CA ILE A 423 3.85 -11.77 29.54
C ILE A 423 2.88 -10.60 29.70
N PRO A 424 2.90 -9.87 30.83
CA PRO A 424 2.07 -8.68 31.02
C PRO A 424 2.32 -7.63 29.93
N ASP A 425 1.25 -7.01 29.44
CA ASP A 425 1.34 -5.99 28.39
C ASP A 425 2.06 -4.71 28.86
N THR A 426 2.06 -4.43 30.15
CA THR A 426 2.79 -3.30 30.74
C THR A 426 4.31 -3.39 30.56
N LEU A 427 4.86 -4.60 30.44
CA LEU A 427 6.30 -4.81 30.20
C LEU A 427 6.69 -4.65 28.73
N LYS A 428 5.70 -4.42 27.84
CA LYS A 428 5.88 -4.41 26.39
C LYS A 428 5.77 -3.00 25.84
N TYR A 429 6.56 -2.71 24.82
CA TYR A 429 6.39 -1.55 23.94
C TYR A 429 6.22 -2.06 22.51
N LYS A 430 5.07 -1.79 21.90
CA LYS A 430 4.66 -2.38 20.62
C LYS A 430 4.82 -1.35 19.50
N VAL A 431 5.59 -1.68 18.48
CA VAL A 431 5.82 -0.86 17.29
C VAL A 431 5.22 -1.55 16.08
N PHE A 432 4.39 -0.83 15.32
CA PHE A 432 3.91 -1.27 14.01
C PHE A 432 4.54 -0.42 12.90
N ILE A 433 5.23 -1.06 11.97
CA ILE A 433 5.93 -0.41 10.85
C ILE A 433 5.31 -0.80 9.51
N SER A 434 5.06 0.18 8.63
CA SER A 434 4.61 -0.06 7.25
C SER A 434 4.89 1.14 6.34
N ALA A 435 4.66 1.00 5.03
CA ALA A 435 4.80 2.07 4.04
C ALA A 435 3.47 2.85 3.89
N LEU A 436 2.91 3.30 5.02
CA LEU A 436 1.52 3.77 5.12
C LEU A 436 1.23 4.99 4.24
N THR A 437 2.18 5.93 4.18
CA THR A 437 1.91 7.30 3.71
C THR A 437 2.82 7.71 2.56
N SER A 438 2.86 6.89 1.51
CA SER A 438 3.60 7.17 0.28
C SER A 438 3.06 8.42 -0.43
N ILE A 439 3.88 9.07 -1.26
CA ILE A 439 3.45 10.20 -2.10
C ILE A 439 2.36 9.75 -3.10
N SER A 440 1.34 10.57 -3.33
CA SER A 440 0.30 10.32 -4.34
C SER A 440 0.77 10.74 -5.74
N LEU A 441 0.05 10.32 -6.79
CA LEU A 441 0.29 10.83 -8.14
C LEU A 441 -0.25 12.26 -8.29
N ASP A 442 -1.47 12.48 -7.80
CA ASP A 442 -2.14 13.77 -7.73
C ASP A 442 -3.19 13.77 -6.59
N ASP A 443 -4.09 14.75 -6.55
CA ASP A 443 -5.05 14.89 -5.44
C ASP A 443 -6.14 13.79 -5.43
N HIS A 444 -6.37 13.07 -6.54
CA HIS A 444 -7.42 12.04 -6.67
C HIS A 444 -6.88 10.63 -6.97
N ASN A 445 -5.58 10.50 -7.27
CA ASN A 445 -4.91 9.26 -7.62
C ASN A 445 -3.85 8.91 -6.57
N TRP A 446 -4.26 8.24 -5.50
CA TRP A 446 -3.34 7.72 -4.48
C TRP A 446 -2.63 6.45 -4.95
N ILE A 447 -1.50 6.14 -4.32
CA ILE A 447 -0.77 4.89 -4.52
C ILE A 447 -1.02 4.00 -3.30
N PRO A 448 -1.61 2.79 -3.45
CA PRO A 448 -1.83 1.89 -2.33
C PRO A 448 -0.54 1.49 -1.62
N THR A 449 -0.56 1.43 -0.28
CA THR A 449 0.56 0.92 0.54
C THR A 449 1.03 -0.47 0.10
N ARG A 450 0.09 -1.33 -0.31
CA ARG A 450 0.39 -2.68 -0.83
C ARG A 450 1.25 -2.62 -2.11
N ASP A 451 1.10 -1.60 -2.96
CA ASP A 451 1.89 -1.44 -4.18
C ASP A 451 3.33 -1.01 -3.88
N ASN A 452 3.53 -0.09 -2.93
CA ASN A 452 4.88 0.28 -2.48
C ASN A 452 5.61 -0.96 -1.93
N ARG A 453 4.98 -1.71 -1.03
CA ARG A 453 5.57 -2.93 -0.45
C ARG A 453 5.81 -4.03 -1.49
N LEU A 454 4.93 -4.19 -2.47
CA LEU A 454 5.14 -5.13 -3.58
C LEU A 454 6.38 -4.74 -4.40
N LEU A 455 6.54 -3.45 -4.76
CA LEU A 455 7.75 -2.98 -5.46
C LEU A 455 9.02 -3.22 -4.63
N ARG A 456 9.00 -2.87 -3.35
CA ARG A 456 10.11 -3.15 -2.42
C ARG A 456 10.45 -4.65 -2.40
N ARG A 457 9.43 -5.52 -2.35
CA ARG A 457 9.61 -6.97 -2.35
C ARG A 457 10.21 -7.48 -3.66
N ILE A 458 9.68 -7.03 -4.80
CA ILE A 458 10.16 -7.42 -6.13
C ILE A 458 11.64 -7.07 -6.29
N ILE A 459 12.03 -5.84 -5.93
CA ILE A 459 13.43 -5.39 -6.05
C ILE A 459 14.33 -6.19 -5.10
N ARG A 460 13.93 -6.34 -3.83
CA ARG A 460 14.69 -7.09 -2.83
C ARG A 460 14.90 -8.54 -3.23
N ASP A 461 13.83 -9.24 -3.59
CA ASP A 461 13.87 -10.67 -3.89
C ASP A 461 14.71 -10.94 -5.14
N TYR A 462 14.59 -10.08 -6.15
CA TYR A 462 15.42 -10.13 -7.36
C TYR A 462 16.90 -9.87 -7.04
N ASN A 463 17.21 -8.79 -6.32
CA ASN A 463 18.59 -8.42 -5.98
C ASN A 463 19.28 -9.46 -5.09
N LYS A 464 18.52 -10.20 -4.26
CA LYS A 464 19.02 -11.32 -3.46
C LYS A 464 19.12 -12.63 -4.24
N GLY A 465 18.63 -12.69 -5.47
CA GLY A 465 18.53 -13.92 -6.26
C GLY A 465 17.55 -14.96 -5.67
N ALA A 466 16.61 -14.52 -4.82
CA ALA A 466 15.67 -15.40 -4.14
C ALA A 466 14.49 -15.78 -5.06
N PHE A 467 13.92 -14.78 -5.75
CA PHE A 467 12.79 -14.99 -6.66
C PHE A 467 12.86 -14.03 -7.85
N THR A 468 12.32 -14.46 -8.99
CA THR A 468 12.05 -13.56 -10.12
C THR A 468 10.84 -12.67 -9.82
N ALA A 469 10.71 -11.56 -10.56
CA ALA A 469 9.53 -10.68 -10.43
C ALA A 469 8.21 -11.44 -10.65
N GLN A 470 8.19 -12.38 -11.59
CA GLN A 470 7.02 -13.23 -11.83
C GLN A 470 6.67 -14.07 -10.58
N GLN A 471 7.66 -14.74 -9.98
CA GLN A 471 7.44 -15.56 -8.78
C GLN A 471 7.00 -14.73 -7.58
N THR A 472 7.59 -13.55 -7.37
CA THR A 472 7.17 -12.64 -6.28
C THR A 472 5.73 -12.16 -6.48
N ILE A 473 5.34 -11.80 -7.72
CA ILE A 473 3.97 -11.37 -8.03
C ILE A 473 2.97 -12.52 -7.83
N SER A 474 3.30 -13.74 -8.25
CA SER A 474 2.39 -14.88 -8.12
C SER A 474 2.11 -15.24 -6.65
N GLN A 475 3.12 -15.14 -5.78
CA GLN A 475 3.00 -15.40 -4.34
C GLN A 475 2.31 -14.26 -3.57
N TRP A 476 2.21 -13.06 -4.13
CA TRP A 476 1.75 -11.87 -3.40
C TRP A 476 0.34 -12.02 -2.81
N LYS A 477 -0.56 -12.76 -3.48
CA LYS A 477 -1.91 -13.02 -2.96
C LYS A 477 -1.89 -13.76 -1.62
N ASN A 478 -0.99 -14.73 -1.46
CA ASN A 478 -0.87 -15.51 -0.22
C ASN A 478 -0.33 -14.63 0.92
N VAL A 479 0.64 -13.77 0.60
CA VAL A 479 1.22 -12.80 1.54
C VAL A 479 0.15 -11.84 2.06
N LEU A 480 -0.72 -11.33 1.18
CA LEU A 480 -1.82 -10.46 1.56
C LEU A 480 -2.88 -11.19 2.41
N ALA A 481 -3.20 -12.44 2.08
CA ALA A 481 -4.13 -13.25 2.87
C ALA A 481 -3.61 -13.50 4.29
N ALA A 482 -2.34 -13.89 4.42
CA ALA A 482 -1.69 -14.08 5.71
C ALA A 482 -1.60 -12.77 6.51
N GLU A 483 -1.34 -11.64 5.85
CA GLU A 483 -1.34 -10.32 6.47
C GLU A 483 -2.72 -9.96 7.03
N ASP A 484 -3.78 -10.12 6.23
CA ASP A 484 -5.15 -9.79 6.64
C ASP A 484 -5.62 -10.68 7.80
N GLN A 485 -5.14 -11.92 7.89
CA GLN A 485 -5.49 -12.86 8.95
C GLN A 485 -4.66 -12.69 10.23
N TRP A 486 -3.34 -12.54 10.10
CA TRP A 486 -2.40 -12.72 11.22
C TRP A 486 -1.69 -11.44 11.67
N ILE A 487 -1.77 -10.36 10.88
CA ILE A 487 -0.98 -9.13 11.12
C ILE A 487 -1.90 -7.92 11.30
N SER A 488 -2.74 -7.64 10.30
CA SER A 488 -3.67 -6.49 10.27
C SER A 488 -4.56 -6.37 11.51
N PRO A 489 -5.07 -7.47 12.13
CA PRO A 489 -5.91 -7.36 13.33
C PRO A 489 -5.20 -6.75 14.54
N PHE A 490 -3.86 -6.81 14.59
CA PHE A 490 -3.09 -6.38 15.76
C PHE A 490 -2.43 -5.01 15.59
N GLN A 491 -2.54 -4.37 14.41
CA GLN A 491 -1.85 -3.11 14.14
C GLN A 491 -2.26 -1.98 15.12
N GLU A 492 -3.55 -1.83 15.42
CA GLU A 492 -4.05 -0.79 16.32
C GLU A 492 -3.71 -1.07 17.80
N THR A 493 -3.18 -2.25 18.12
CA THR A 493 -2.67 -2.55 19.47
C THR A 493 -1.28 -1.96 19.72
N ALA A 494 -0.59 -1.46 18.69
CA ALA A 494 0.75 -0.89 18.80
C ALA A 494 0.78 0.40 19.64
N ASP A 495 1.78 0.61 20.49
CA ASP A 495 2.00 1.90 21.17
C ASP A 495 2.35 3.01 20.18
N VAL A 496 3.05 2.66 19.09
CA VAL A 496 3.45 3.62 18.05
C VAL A 496 3.42 3.00 16.66
N MET A 497 2.92 3.77 15.71
CA MET A 497 3.01 3.50 14.28
C MET A 497 4.24 4.20 13.70
N PHE A 498 4.91 3.55 12.74
CA PHE A 498 6.09 4.09 12.07
C PHE A 498 5.94 3.98 10.55
N ASN A 499 5.96 5.12 9.86
CA ASN A 499 6.01 5.15 8.40
C ASN A 499 7.45 4.95 7.90
N SER A 500 7.64 3.86 7.19
CA SER A 500 8.92 3.51 6.55
C SER A 500 9.11 4.11 5.15
N ALA A 501 8.08 4.72 4.56
CA ALA A 501 8.15 5.29 3.21
C ALA A 501 8.83 6.67 3.22
N LEU A 502 9.67 6.92 2.21
CA LEU A 502 10.25 8.24 1.95
C LEU A 502 9.51 8.91 0.78
N ASN A 503 9.39 10.23 0.79
CA ASN A 503 8.66 10.95 -0.27
C ASN A 503 9.29 10.78 -1.66
N ILE A 504 10.62 10.62 -1.73
CA ILE A 504 11.38 10.40 -2.97
C ILE A 504 11.51 8.91 -3.34
N GLU A 505 10.95 8.01 -2.54
CA GLU A 505 11.19 6.58 -2.66
C GLU A 505 10.92 6.03 -4.06
N PHE A 506 9.77 6.36 -4.67
CA PHE A 506 9.43 5.84 -5.99
C PHE A 506 10.38 6.30 -7.11
N ALA A 507 10.93 7.51 -7.00
CA ALA A 507 11.95 8.00 -7.93
C ALA A 507 13.23 7.15 -7.88
N VAL A 508 13.61 6.71 -6.67
CA VAL A 508 14.77 5.84 -6.44
C VAL A 508 14.46 4.39 -6.81
N LEU A 509 13.27 3.88 -6.45
CA LEU A 509 12.86 2.51 -6.80
C LEU A 509 12.72 2.33 -8.32
N ARG A 510 12.36 3.38 -9.08
CA ARG A 510 12.22 3.33 -10.53
C ARG A 510 13.47 2.78 -11.22
N THR A 511 14.67 3.22 -10.81
CA THR A 511 15.93 2.81 -11.46
C THR A 511 16.20 1.30 -11.36
N HIS A 512 15.58 0.64 -10.38
CA HIS A 512 15.68 -0.80 -10.16
C HIS A 512 14.45 -1.52 -10.74
N ALA A 513 13.25 -1.04 -10.42
CA ALA A 513 11.98 -1.68 -10.76
C ALA A 513 11.76 -1.80 -12.27
N GLU A 514 12.17 -0.79 -13.05
CA GLU A 514 11.86 -0.72 -14.47
C GLU A 514 12.40 -1.93 -15.25
N ILE A 515 13.66 -2.27 -15.04
CA ILE A 515 14.32 -3.42 -15.70
C ILE A 515 13.74 -4.74 -15.18
N ILE A 516 13.51 -4.84 -13.87
CA ILE A 516 13.04 -6.06 -13.22
C ILE A 516 11.62 -6.41 -13.67
N LEU A 517 10.71 -5.43 -13.68
CA LEU A 517 9.32 -5.63 -14.11
C LEU A 517 9.21 -5.87 -15.62
N ALA A 518 10.04 -5.22 -16.43
CA ALA A 518 10.07 -5.43 -17.88
C ALA A 518 10.47 -6.87 -18.28
N SER A 519 11.14 -7.60 -17.39
CA SER A 519 11.51 -9.01 -17.61
C SER A 519 10.33 -9.99 -17.53
N VAL A 520 9.17 -9.57 -16.99
CA VAL A 520 8.01 -10.44 -16.84
C VAL A 520 7.37 -10.74 -18.22
N PRO A 521 7.27 -12.02 -18.64
CA PRO A 521 6.76 -12.37 -19.97
C PRO A 521 5.28 -12.00 -20.18
N LYS A 522 4.92 -11.48 -21.35
CA LYS A 522 3.52 -11.07 -21.66
C LYS A 522 2.50 -12.22 -21.65
N ASN A 523 2.96 -13.46 -21.82
CA ASN A 523 2.13 -14.65 -21.91
C ASN A 523 1.76 -15.26 -20.55
N CYS A 524 2.21 -14.68 -19.43
CA CYS A 524 1.85 -15.12 -18.08
C CYS A 524 0.84 -14.17 -17.41
N PRO A 525 0.00 -14.66 -16.47
CA PRO A 525 -0.99 -13.83 -15.79
C PRO A 525 -0.35 -12.71 -14.94
N GLU A 526 0.85 -12.94 -14.40
CA GLU A 526 1.58 -11.96 -13.59
C GLU A 526 1.94 -10.68 -14.35
N TYR A 527 2.01 -10.76 -15.69
CA TYR A 527 2.24 -9.59 -16.54
C TYR A 527 1.25 -8.46 -16.28
N SER A 528 0.00 -8.79 -15.92
CA SER A 528 -1.02 -7.77 -15.62
C SER A 528 -0.58 -6.84 -14.48
N GLU A 529 -0.04 -7.41 -13.40
CA GLU A 529 0.44 -6.61 -12.28
C GLU A 529 1.78 -5.94 -12.62
N ALA A 530 2.70 -6.63 -13.28
CA ALA A 530 3.97 -6.04 -13.70
C ALA A 530 3.79 -4.81 -14.60
N HIS A 531 2.94 -4.92 -15.62
CA HIS A 531 2.58 -3.82 -16.53
C HIS A 531 1.92 -2.66 -15.77
N ARG A 532 1.03 -2.95 -14.81
CA ARG A 532 0.38 -1.92 -13.99
C ARG A 532 1.39 -1.18 -13.11
N LEU A 533 2.29 -1.91 -12.46
CA LEU A 533 3.35 -1.34 -11.61
C LEU A 533 4.28 -0.44 -12.45
N LEU A 534 4.66 -0.89 -13.66
CA LEU A 534 5.41 -0.08 -14.63
C LEU A 534 4.67 1.20 -15.01
N LYS A 535 3.37 1.08 -15.32
CA LYS A 535 2.57 2.25 -15.75
C LYS A 535 2.59 3.39 -14.73
N PHE A 536 2.49 3.09 -13.43
CA PHE A 536 2.50 4.15 -12.43
C PHE A 536 3.92 4.61 -12.05
N ILE A 537 4.91 3.70 -12.01
CA ILE A 537 6.28 4.09 -11.63
C ILE A 537 6.90 5.05 -12.65
N HIS A 538 6.44 5.00 -13.91
CA HIS A 538 6.84 5.92 -14.97
C HIS A 538 6.43 7.38 -14.75
N PHE A 539 5.51 7.67 -13.82
CA PHE A 539 5.20 9.05 -13.41
C PHE A 539 6.27 9.69 -12.53
N PHE A 540 7.27 8.93 -12.04
CA PHE A 540 8.35 9.46 -11.20
C PHE A 540 9.64 9.60 -12.00
N LEU A 541 10.31 10.75 -11.94
CA LEU A 541 11.63 10.89 -12.56
C LEU A 541 12.65 10.00 -11.82
N PRO A 542 13.52 9.26 -12.54
CA PRO A 542 14.48 8.36 -11.91
C PRO A 542 15.55 9.14 -11.15
N VAL A 543 15.87 8.69 -9.93
CA VAL A 543 16.94 9.25 -9.08
C VAL A 543 17.91 8.15 -8.70
N SER A 544 19.21 8.42 -8.78
CA SER A 544 20.23 7.44 -8.39
C SER A 544 20.18 7.17 -6.89
N ASP A 545 20.34 5.90 -6.52
CA ASP A 545 20.41 5.46 -5.14
C ASP A 545 21.79 5.68 -4.48
N LYS A 546 22.76 6.30 -5.15
CA LYS A 546 24.12 6.51 -4.61
C LYS A 546 24.14 7.37 -3.35
N GLU A 547 23.26 8.36 -3.26
CA GLU A 547 23.19 9.28 -2.13
C GLU A 547 22.29 8.79 -0.99
N ILE A 548 21.63 7.65 -1.16
CA ILE A 548 20.87 7.02 -0.08
C ILE A 548 21.85 6.59 1.01
N PRO A 549 21.68 7.03 2.28
CA PRO A 549 22.61 6.66 3.34
C PRO A 549 22.71 5.13 3.52
N PRO A 550 23.88 4.58 3.88
CA PRO A 550 24.05 3.15 4.09
C PRO A 550 23.22 2.61 5.29
N THR A 551 22.73 3.50 6.15
CA THR A 551 21.84 3.18 7.27
C THR A 551 20.35 3.32 6.94
N SER A 552 20.00 3.81 5.75
CA SER A 552 18.61 4.00 5.32
C SER A 552 17.82 2.69 5.30
N ILE A 553 16.53 2.75 5.64
CA ILE A 553 15.62 1.61 5.49
C ILE A 553 15.54 1.15 4.02
N MET A 554 15.68 2.06 3.06
CA MET A 554 15.67 1.71 1.63
C MET A 554 16.78 0.72 1.25
N ARG A 555 17.91 0.72 1.97
CA ARG A 555 19.05 -0.18 1.72
C ARG A 555 18.74 -1.65 1.99
N GLU A 556 17.62 -1.96 2.64
CA GLU A 556 17.08 -3.32 2.72
C GLU A 556 16.64 -3.86 1.35
N PHE A 557 16.17 -2.96 0.47
CA PHE A 557 15.56 -3.30 -0.81
C PHE A 557 16.53 -3.08 -1.98
N VAL A 558 17.16 -1.91 -2.05
CA VAL A 558 18.05 -1.52 -3.17
C VAL A 558 19.52 -1.96 -2.97
N GLY A 559 19.87 -2.49 -1.79
CA GLY A 559 21.24 -2.89 -1.46
C GLY A 559 22.13 -1.71 -1.04
N GLY A 560 23.37 -1.99 -0.60
CA GLY A 560 24.34 -0.98 -0.14
C GLY A 560 24.25 -0.64 1.36
N SER A 561 23.66 -1.50 2.17
CA SER A 561 23.52 -1.27 3.62
C SER A 561 24.85 -1.45 4.36
N SER A 562 25.10 -0.61 5.39
CA SER A 562 26.15 -0.87 6.38
C SER A 562 25.75 -1.92 7.41
N PHE A 563 24.46 -2.26 7.49
CA PHE A 563 23.96 -3.31 8.36
C PHE A 563 24.15 -4.69 7.74
N LYS A 564 24.53 -5.66 8.58
CA LYS A 564 24.50 -7.09 8.22
C LYS A 564 23.11 -7.64 8.53
N TYR A 565 22.45 -8.21 7.53
CA TYR A 565 21.20 -8.95 7.69
C TYR A 565 21.53 -10.43 7.88
N GLN A 566 20.91 -11.08 8.88
CA GLN A 566 20.99 -12.53 9.02
C GLN A 566 20.29 -13.17 7.79
N ARG A 567 20.85 -14.29 7.31
CA ARG A 567 20.45 -14.97 6.07
C ARG A 567 19.74 -16.26 6.37
#